data_AF-A0A7W0LPH8-F1
#
_entry.id   AF-A0A7W0LPH8-F1
#
_cell.length_a   1.000
_cell.length_b   1.000
_cell.length_c   1.000
_cell.angle_alpha   90.00
_cell.angle_beta   90.00
_cell.angle_gamma   90.00
#
_symmetry.space_group_name_H-M   'P 1'
#
loop_
_entity.id
_entity.type
_entity.pdbx_description
1 polymer ?
#
loop_
_entity_poly.entity_id
_entity_poly.type
_entity_poly.pdbx_seq_one_letter_code
_entity_poly.pdbx_strand_id
1 'polypeptide(L)' 'MLLAIDVGNTQTHIGMWEGDRLVEHWRLASDREATGDRLATELAGLLSLRSLTLKDIDAAIVSA' A
#
# COMPACT_ATOMS: atom_id res chain seq x y z
N MET A 1 8.79 -2.84 -8.23
CA MET A 1 7.41 -3.37 -8.18
C MET A 1 6.41 -2.23 -8.32
N LEU A 2 5.15 -2.51 -8.69
CA LEU A 2 4.06 -1.53 -8.73
C LEU A 2 3.22 -1.61 -7.45
N LEU A 3 3.06 -0.48 -6.76
CA LEU A 3 2.13 -0.35 -5.65
C LEU A 3 0.76 0.15 -6.16
N ALA A 4 -0.27 -0.68 -6.05
CA ALA A 4 -1.64 -0.30 -6.36
C ALA A 4 -2.41 0.00 -5.07
N ILE A 5 -3.05 1.17 -4.99
CA ILE A 5 -3.86 1.60 -3.85
C ILE A 5 -5.27 1.91 -4.33
N ASP A 6 -6.26 1.28 -3.72
CA ASP A 6 -7.68 1.54 -3.96
C ASP A 6 -8.33 2.03 -2.67
N VAL A 7 -8.67 3.31 -2.62
CA VAL A 7 -9.21 3.99 -1.45
C VAL A 7 -10.72 3.95 -1.51
N GLY A 8 -11.32 3.06 -0.71
CA GLY A 8 -12.77 3.01 -0.56
C GLY A 8 -13.28 3.91 0.57
N ASN A 9 -14.60 3.98 0.73
CA ASN A 9 -15.22 4.72 1.83
C ASN A 9 -14.93 4.12 3.22
N THR A 10 -14.87 2.79 3.30
CA THR A 10 -14.68 2.07 4.57
C THR A 10 -13.29 1.48 4.69
N GLN A 11 -12.70 1.06 3.57
CA GLN A 11 -11.41 0.39 3.55
C GLN A 11 -10.56 0.85 2.39
N THR A 12 -9.26 0.94 2.64
CA THR A 12 -8.22 1.14 1.65
C THR A 12 -7.55 -0.20 1.38
N HIS A 13 -7.58 -0.65 0.14
CA HIS A 13 -6.90 -1.85 -0.33
C HIS A 13 -5.53 -1.46 -0.91
N ILE A 14 -4.49 -2.19 -0.52
CA ILE A 14 -3.13 -1.96 -0.97
C ILE A 14 -2.61 -3.27 -1.55
N GLY A 15 -2.07 -3.25 -2.77
CA GLY A 15 -1.51 -4.41 -3.45
C GLY A 15 -0.12 -4.12 -4.02
N MET A 16 0.80 -5.08 -3.86
CA MET A 16 2.12 -5.04 -4.48
C MET A 16 2.17 -5.98 -5.67
N TRP A 17 2.53 -5.47 -6.83
CA TRP A 17 2.55 -6.21 -8.10
C TRP A 17 3.96 -6.31 -8.68
N GLU A 18 4.29 -7.49 -9.18
CA GLU A 18 5.48 -7.76 -9.97
C GLU A 18 5.02 -8.25 -11.35
N GLY A 19 5.03 -7.37 -12.35
CA GLY A 19 4.42 -7.65 -13.64
C GLY A 19 2.91 -7.86 -13.51
N ASP A 20 2.44 -9.04 -13.88
CA ASP A 20 1.04 -9.49 -13.79
C ASP A 20 0.72 -10.26 -12.50
N ARG A 21 1.70 -10.41 -11.60
CA ARG A 21 1.55 -11.19 -10.37
C ARG A 21 1.32 -10.31 -9.15
N LEU A 22 0.24 -10.57 -8.43
CA LEU A 22 0.01 -10.01 -7.09
C LEU A 22 0.93 -10.72 -6.09
N VAL A 23 1.89 -9.99 -5.53
CA VAL A 23 2.89 -10.52 -4.59
C VAL A 23 2.36 -10.49 -3.16
N GLU A 24 1.80 -9.36 -2.75
CA GLU A 24 1.24 -9.15 -1.41
C GLU A 24 0.05 -8.19 -1.49
N HIS A 25 -0.86 -8.28 -0.51
CA HIS A 25 -1.96 -7.34 -0.37
C HIS A 25 -2.38 -7.13 1.09
N TRP A 26 -2.87 -5.94 1.38
CA TRP A 26 -3.35 -5.53 2.70
C TRP A 26 -4.64 -4.74 2.60
N ARG A 27 -5.36 -4.68 3.72
CA ARG A 27 -6.56 -3.88 3.89
C ARG A 27 -6.43 -3.06 5.16
N LEU A 28 -6.63 -1.76 5.03
CA LEU A 28 -6.66 -0.81 6.14
C LEU A 28 -8.06 -0.21 6.22
N ALA A 29 -8.46 0.27 7.40
CA ALA A 29 -9.63 1.13 7.50
C ALA A 29 -9.32 2.46 6.79
N SER A 30 -10.28 2.99 6.04
CA SER A 30 -10.12 4.31 5.43
C SER A 30 -10.20 5.39 6.51
N ASP A 31 -9.14 6.18 6.63
CA ASP A 31 -9.03 7.27 7.59
C ASP A 31 -8.71 8.57 6.85
N ARG A 32 -9.70 9.48 6.79
CA ARG A 32 -9.57 10.77 6.08
C ARG A 32 -8.65 11.76 6.81
N GLU A 33 -8.43 11.53 8.10
CA GLU A 33 -7.58 12.36 8.94
C GLU A 33 -6.13 11.84 8.99
N ALA A 34 -5.85 10.71 8.32
CA ALA A 34 -4.51 10.14 8.28
C ALA A 34 -3.54 11.05 7.52
N THR A 35 -2.46 11.44 8.18
CA THR A 35 -1.37 12.20 7.56
C THR A 35 -0.52 11.31 6.66
N GLY A 36 0.18 11.92 5.69
CA GLY A 36 1.10 11.20 4.81
C GLY A 36 2.17 10.41 5.58
N ASP A 37 2.74 10.99 6.64
CA ASP A 37 3.74 10.32 7.49
C ASP A 37 3.18 9.11 8.23
N ARG A 38 1.92 9.20 8.71
CA ARG A 38 1.24 8.08 9.34
C ARG A 38 1.03 6.94 8.33
N LEU A 39 0.51 7.25 7.15
CA LEU A 39 0.29 6.27 6.08
C LEU A 39 1.62 5.63 5.64
N ALA A 40 2.69 6.42 5.51
CA ALA A 40 4.01 5.90 5.18
C ALA A 40 4.56 4.96 6.27
N THR A 41 4.35 5.29 7.55
CA THR A 41 4.77 4.45 8.68
C THR A 41 4.01 3.12 8.71
N GLU A 42 2.68 3.17 8.52
CA GLU A 42 1.84 1.96 8.43
C GLU A 42 2.26 1.08 7.24
N LEU A 43 2.42 1.67 6.05
CA LEU A 43 2.85 0.95 4.85
C LEU A 43 4.26 0.34 5.02
N ALA A 44 5.22 1.09 5.55
CA ALA A 44 6.57 0.60 5.80
C ALA A 44 6.58 -0.59 6.77
N GLY A 45 5.72 -0.55 7.81
CA GLY A 45 5.52 -1.66 8.73
C GLY A 45 4.98 -2.91 8.02
N LEU A 46 3.94 -2.75 7.20
CA LEU A 46 3.34 -3.85 6.42
C LEU A 46 4.33 -4.51 5.46
N LEU A 47 5.13 -3.71 4.76
CA LEU A 47 6.18 -4.18 3.85
C LEU A 47 7.25 -4.96 4.61
N SER A 48 7.72 -4.43 5.74
CA SER A 48 8.77 -5.04 6.56
C SER A 48 8.39 -6.44 7.05
N LEU A 49 7.12 -6.66 7.41
CA LEU A 49 6.59 -7.98 7.79
C LEU A 49 6.68 -9.04 6.68
N ARG A 50 6.87 -8.60 5.42
CA ARG A 50 7.03 -9.45 4.24
C ARG A 50 8.44 -9.39 3.65
N SER A 51 9.40 -8.86 4.41
CA SER A 51 10.78 -8.63 3.94
C SER A 51 10.86 -7.72 2.71
N LEU A 52 9.87 -6.84 2.54
CA LEU A 52 9.83 -5.78 1.53
C LEU A 52 10.13 -4.44 2.18
N THR A 53 10.50 -3.46 1.36
CA THR A 53 10.82 -2.10 1.76
C THR A 53 10.21 -1.09 0.79
N LEU A 54 10.14 0.18 1.19
CA LEU A 54 9.69 1.24 0.30
C LEU A 54 10.58 1.41 -0.94
N LYS A 55 11.84 0.92 -0.89
CA LYS A 55 12.77 0.98 -2.03
C LYS A 55 12.44 -0.03 -3.12
N ASP A 56 11.63 -1.04 -2.83
CA ASP A 56 11.20 -2.05 -3.80
C ASP A 56 10.04 -1.55 -4.69
N ILE A 57 9.52 -0.36 -4.41
CA ILE A 57 8.43 0.29 -5.14
C ILE A 57 9.03 1.20 -6.21
N ASP A 58 8.79 0.87 -7.48
CA ASP A 58 9.25 1.66 -8.62
C ASP A 58 8.20 2.66 -9.10
N ALA A 59 6.93 2.33 -8.90
CA ALA A 59 5.78 3.11 -9.34
C ALA A 59 4.60 2.89 -8.40
N ALA A 60 3.70 3.87 -8.35
CA ALA A 60 2.45 3.76 -7.62
C ALA A 60 1.27 4.26 -8.47
N ILE A 61 0.11 3.64 -8.30
CA ILE A 61 -1.17 4.08 -8.85
C ILE A 61 -2.21 4.13 -7.73
N VAL A 62 -3.06 5.15 -7.78
CA VAL A 62 -4.10 5.39 -6.77
C VAL A 62 -5.46 5.56 -7.46
N SER A 63 -6.45 4.84 -6.95
CA SER A 63 -7.88 5.03 -7.20
C SER A 63 -8.53 5.50 -5.91
N ALA A 64 -9.39 6.52 -5.95
CA ALA A 64 -10.04 7.12 -4.79
C ALA A 64 -11.41 7.72 -5.15
#